data_AF-A0AAP1MTV9-F1
#
_entry.id   AF-A0AAP1MTV9-F1
#
_cell.length_a   1.000
_cell.length_b   1.000
_cell.length_c   1.000
_cell.angle_alpha   90.00
_cell.angle_beta   90.00
_cell.angle_gamma   90.00
#
_symmetry.space_group_name_H-M   'P 1'
#
loop_
_entity.id
_entity.type
_entity.pdbx_description
1 polymer ?
#
loop_
_entity_poly.entity_id
_entity_poly.type
_entity_poly.pdbx_seq_one_letter_code
_entity_poly.pdbx_strand_id
1 'polypeptide(L)'
;MKLKMLAAALVTTFCVGAVQAADVTAQAVATWSATAKKDTTSKLVVTPLGSLAFQYAEGIKGFNTQKGLFDVAIEGDATATAFKLTSRLITNTLTQLDTSGSTLNVGVDYNGVAVEKAADTVMIDTANGVLGGNLSALSNGYNQAGRATAQDGFNFSIISGTADGTNAVNDYSTLPEGIWSGDVSVQFDATWTS
;
A
#
# COMPACT_ATOMS: atom_id res chain seq x y z
N MET A 1 -22.55 67.74 17.53
CA MET A 1 -23.27 66.62 18.18
C MET A 1 -22.33 65.42 18.16
N LYS A 2 -21.66 65.04 19.25
CA LYS A 2 -22.15 64.21 20.37
C LYS A 2 -22.93 62.97 19.91
N LEU A 3 -22.27 61.81 19.92
CA LEU A 3 -22.77 60.65 20.64
C LEU A 3 -21.59 60.02 21.40
N LYS A 4 -21.70 60.02 22.73
CA LYS A 4 -20.90 59.20 23.64
C LYS A 4 -21.57 57.83 23.76
N MET A 5 -20.86 56.88 24.37
CA MET A 5 -21.30 55.58 24.93
C MET A 5 -21.02 54.39 24.01
N LEU A 6 -20.50 53.24 24.46
CA LEU A 6 -20.12 52.77 25.80
C LEU A 6 -19.13 51.61 25.60
N ALA A 7 -18.11 51.50 26.46
CA ALA A 7 -17.25 50.33 26.51
C ALA A 7 -17.98 49.16 27.20
N ALA A 8 -17.80 47.95 26.67
CA ALA A 8 -17.97 46.70 27.41
C ALA A 8 -16.99 45.68 26.84
N ALA A 9 -15.83 45.51 27.49
CA ALA A 9 -14.94 44.39 27.23
C ALA A 9 -15.50 43.17 27.96
N LEU A 10 -16.01 42.19 27.22
CA LEU A 10 -16.36 40.88 27.76
C LEU A 10 -15.16 39.95 27.54
N VAL A 11 -14.31 39.80 28.56
CA VAL A 11 -13.32 38.72 28.61
C VAL A 11 -14.02 37.52 29.22
N THR A 12 -14.55 36.63 28.38
CA THR A 12 -14.97 35.30 28.82
C THR A 12 -13.73 34.44 29.02
N THR A 13 -13.37 34.17 30.28
CA THR A 13 -12.45 33.09 30.63
C THR A 13 -13.12 31.78 30.24
N PHE A 14 -12.71 31.18 29.13
CA PHE A 14 -13.02 29.77 28.88
C PHE A 14 -12.19 28.94 29.84
N CYS A 15 -12.87 28.12 30.64
CA CYS A 15 -12.24 27.04 31.38
C CYS A 15 -11.37 26.24 30.40
N VAL A 16 -10.15 25.88 30.83
CA VAL A 16 -9.33 24.86 30.19
C VAL A 16 -10.07 23.51 30.28
N GLY A 17 -11.03 23.30 29.39
CA GLY A 17 -11.40 21.95 29.00
C GLY A 17 -10.16 21.35 28.36
N ALA A 18 -9.77 20.14 28.78
CA ALA A 18 -8.74 19.39 28.10
C ALA A 18 -9.11 19.33 26.61
N VAL A 19 -8.37 20.06 25.77
CA VAL A 19 -8.31 19.74 24.36
C VAL A 19 -7.65 18.37 24.35
N GLN A 20 -8.44 17.31 24.20
CA GLN A 20 -7.86 16.05 23.77
C GLN A 20 -7.18 16.35 22.44
N ALA A 21 -5.85 16.22 22.40
CA ALA A 21 -5.12 16.28 21.16
C ALA A 21 -5.71 15.18 20.26
N ALA A 22 -6.27 15.58 19.13
CA ALA A 22 -6.80 14.63 18.15
C ALA A 22 -5.63 14.03 17.38
N ASP A 23 -5.74 12.75 17.04
CA ASP A 23 -4.75 12.08 16.19
C ASP A 23 -4.60 12.82 14.85
N VAL A 24 -3.37 12.92 14.37
CA VAL A 24 -3.07 13.41 13.02
C VAL A 24 -2.96 12.22 12.09
N THR A 25 -3.70 12.22 10.99
CA THR A 25 -3.69 11.11 10.01
C THR A 25 -3.30 11.59 8.62
N ALA A 26 -2.57 10.76 7.87
CA ALA A 26 -2.25 10.97 6.46
C ALA A 26 -2.40 9.68 5.66
N GLN A 27 -2.73 9.80 4.37
CA GLN A 27 -2.95 8.66 3.49
C GLN A 27 -2.20 8.85 2.16
N ALA A 28 -1.65 7.77 1.62
CA ALA A 28 -1.02 7.74 0.30
C ALA A 28 -1.33 6.41 -0.41
N VAL A 29 -1.30 6.40 -1.75
CA VAL A 29 -1.47 5.18 -2.54
C VAL A 29 -0.25 4.99 -3.44
N ALA A 30 0.38 3.82 -3.34
CA ALA A 30 1.44 3.39 -4.24
C ALA A 30 0.86 2.45 -5.30
N THR A 31 1.19 2.70 -6.56
CA THR A 31 0.66 1.92 -7.70
C THR A 31 1.81 1.38 -8.54
N TRP A 32 1.79 0.08 -8.81
CA TRP A 32 2.70 -0.59 -9.72
C TRP A 32 1.93 -1.10 -10.94
N SER A 33 2.38 -0.71 -12.13
CA SER A 33 1.92 -1.37 -13.35
C SER A 33 2.49 -2.78 -13.41
N ALA A 34 1.62 -3.73 -13.68
CA ALA A 34 1.94 -5.15 -13.67
C ALA A 34 1.55 -5.80 -15.00
N THR A 35 2.43 -6.68 -15.49
CA THR A 35 2.17 -7.54 -16.63
C THR A 35 2.40 -8.99 -16.26
N ALA A 36 1.56 -9.90 -16.74
CA ALA A 36 1.78 -11.33 -16.64
C ALA A 36 1.77 -11.93 -18.04
N LYS A 37 2.70 -12.84 -18.34
CA LYS A 37 2.79 -13.48 -19.65
C LYS A 37 2.79 -15.00 -19.49
N LYS A 38 1.89 -15.66 -20.22
CA LYS A 38 1.91 -17.10 -20.48
C LYS A 38 2.25 -17.30 -21.94
N ASP A 39 3.42 -17.87 -22.18
CA ASP A 39 3.95 -18.16 -23.51
C ASP A 39 4.81 -19.42 -23.41
N THR A 40 4.15 -20.55 -23.70
CA THR A 40 4.77 -21.89 -23.67
C THR A 40 5.47 -22.24 -24.99
N THR A 41 5.34 -21.39 -26.02
CA THR A 41 5.85 -21.68 -27.37
C THR A 41 7.17 -21.00 -27.70
N SER A 42 7.41 -19.81 -27.14
CA SER A 42 8.61 -19.03 -27.40
C SER A 42 9.85 -19.60 -26.72
N LYS A 43 10.97 -19.60 -27.45
CA LYS A 43 12.27 -20.06 -26.94
C LYS A 43 13.04 -18.99 -26.13
N LEU A 44 12.63 -17.73 -26.19
CA LEU A 44 13.26 -16.61 -25.50
C LEU A 44 12.21 -15.61 -25.03
N VAL A 45 12.30 -15.20 -23.76
CA VAL A 45 11.47 -14.16 -23.15
C VAL A 45 12.39 -13.12 -22.50
N VAL A 46 12.09 -11.84 -22.71
CA VAL A 46 12.81 -10.70 -22.10
C VAL A 46 11.80 -9.84 -21.34
N THR A 47 12.16 -9.43 -20.14
CA THR A 47 11.27 -8.78 -19.18
C THR A 47 11.90 -7.50 -18.62
N PRO A 48 11.23 -6.33 -18.67
CA PRO A 48 11.74 -5.07 -18.11
C PRO A 48 11.71 -5.05 -16.57
N LEU A 49 12.62 -4.29 -15.95
CA LEU A 49 12.93 -4.33 -14.50
C LEU A 49 12.25 -3.25 -13.64
N GLY A 50 11.53 -2.29 -14.24
CA GLY A 50 10.89 -1.18 -13.51
C GLY A 50 9.41 -1.37 -13.18
N SER A 51 8.78 -2.41 -13.72
CA SER A 51 7.38 -2.80 -13.54
C SER A 51 7.30 -4.23 -13.01
N LEU A 52 6.19 -4.59 -12.35
CA LEU A 52 6.00 -5.96 -11.90
C LEU A 52 5.75 -6.85 -13.12
N ALA A 53 6.56 -7.88 -13.30
CA ALA A 53 6.44 -8.75 -14.46
C ALA A 53 6.46 -10.22 -14.08
N PHE A 54 5.34 -10.88 -14.33
CA PHE A 54 5.12 -12.28 -14.02
C PHE A 54 5.28 -13.12 -15.27
N GLN A 55 6.10 -14.17 -15.19
CA GLN A 55 6.29 -15.12 -16.27
C GLN A 55 5.80 -16.49 -15.81
N TYR A 56 4.91 -17.09 -16.60
CA TYR A 56 4.51 -18.47 -16.39
C TYR A 56 5.69 -19.40 -16.69
N ALA A 57 5.95 -20.31 -15.76
CA ALA A 57 6.96 -21.35 -15.84
C ALA A 57 6.30 -22.72 -15.90
N GLU A 58 6.40 -23.39 -17.05
CA GLU A 58 5.73 -24.66 -17.33
C GLU A 58 6.14 -25.77 -16.35
N GLY A 59 7.43 -25.84 -15.98
CA GLY A 59 7.96 -26.87 -15.08
C GLY A 59 7.34 -26.87 -13.68
N ILE A 60 6.77 -25.75 -13.23
CA ILE A 60 6.08 -25.62 -11.94
C ILE A 60 4.58 -25.31 -12.08
N LYS A 61 4.08 -25.24 -13.33
CA LYS A 61 2.71 -24.84 -13.68
C LYS A 61 2.23 -23.56 -12.96
N GLY A 62 3.12 -22.59 -12.83
CA GLY A 62 2.86 -21.38 -12.04
C GLY A 62 3.65 -20.18 -12.49
N PHE A 63 3.29 -19.01 -11.96
CA PHE A 63 4.01 -17.76 -12.20
C PHE A 63 5.12 -17.59 -11.15
N ASN A 64 6.19 -16.89 -11.53
CA ASN A 64 7.21 -16.47 -10.58
C ASN A 64 6.68 -15.39 -9.60
N THR A 65 7.51 -15.08 -8.58
CA THR A 65 7.27 -13.99 -7.63
C THR A 65 8.16 -12.80 -7.98
N GLN A 66 7.70 -11.59 -7.68
CA GLN A 66 8.44 -10.35 -7.90
C GLN A 66 8.56 -9.55 -6.61
N LYS A 67 9.69 -8.86 -6.41
CA LYS A 67 9.85 -7.91 -5.30
C LYS A 67 9.69 -6.50 -5.83
N GLY A 68 8.70 -5.76 -5.32
CA GLY A 68 8.50 -4.34 -5.65
C GLY A 68 8.89 -3.46 -4.47
N LEU A 69 9.85 -2.56 -4.69
CA LEU A 69 10.32 -1.61 -3.69
C LEU A 69 9.42 -0.37 -3.64
N PHE A 70 9.34 0.25 -2.47
CA PHE A 70 8.74 1.56 -2.26
C PHE A 70 9.59 2.41 -1.31
N ASP A 71 9.49 3.72 -1.46
CA ASP A 71 10.02 4.72 -0.53
C ASP A 71 8.85 5.35 0.23
N VAL A 72 9.06 5.59 1.52
CA VAL A 72 8.11 6.29 2.39
C VAL A 72 8.80 7.50 2.97
N ALA A 73 8.16 8.66 2.86
CA ALA A 73 8.59 9.91 3.47
C ALA A 73 7.48 10.47 4.36
N ILE A 74 7.81 10.77 5.61
CA ILE A 74 6.88 11.38 6.56
C ILE A 74 7.43 12.70 7.09
N GLU A 75 6.54 13.65 7.40
CA GLU A 75 6.88 14.84 8.18
C GLU A 75 6.70 14.49 9.66
N GLY A 76 7.68 14.80 10.50
CA GLY A 76 7.58 14.52 11.93
C GLY A 76 6.67 15.52 12.66
N ASP A 77 5.93 15.01 13.64
CA ASP A 77 5.10 15.78 14.56
C ASP A 77 5.72 15.73 15.96
N ALA A 78 6.36 16.82 16.37
CA ALA A 78 7.06 16.90 17.66
C ALA A 78 6.15 16.75 18.89
N THR A 79 4.82 16.80 18.72
CA THR A 79 3.86 16.58 19.80
C THR A 79 3.40 15.12 19.90
N ALA A 80 3.76 14.28 18.93
CA ALA A 80 3.37 12.88 18.91
C ALA A 80 4.18 12.04 19.91
N THR A 81 3.47 11.22 20.66
CA THR A 81 4.00 10.21 21.59
C THR A 81 3.92 8.79 21.03
N ALA A 82 3.16 8.58 19.96
CA ALA A 82 3.14 7.34 19.19
C ALA A 82 2.89 7.59 17.69
N PHE A 83 3.31 6.60 16.90
CA PHE A 83 3.13 6.52 15.46
C PHE A 83 2.72 5.11 15.01
N LYS A 84 1.80 5.07 14.05
CA LYS A 84 1.31 3.87 13.41
C LYS A 84 1.28 4.03 11.90
N LEU A 85 1.74 3.02 11.17
CA LEU A 85 1.68 2.90 9.72
C LEU A 85 1.05 1.57 9.35
N THR A 86 0.01 1.61 8.54
CA THR A 86 -0.65 0.41 8.00
C THR A 86 -0.71 0.44 6.48
N SER A 87 -0.94 -0.74 5.88
CA SER A 87 -1.17 -0.89 4.44
C SER A 87 -2.40 -1.71 4.13
N ARG A 88 -3.06 -1.41 3.00
CA ARG A 88 -4.26 -2.11 2.51
C ARG A 88 -4.23 -2.22 0.99
N LEU A 89 -4.56 -3.40 0.47
CA LEU A 89 -4.63 -3.63 -0.97
C LEU A 89 -5.91 -2.99 -1.53
N ILE A 90 -5.80 -2.30 -2.66
CA ILE A 90 -6.94 -1.62 -3.31
C ILE A 90 -7.28 -2.31 -4.63
N THR A 91 -6.38 -2.25 -5.61
CA THR A 91 -6.51 -2.96 -6.90
C THR A 91 -5.44 -4.03 -7.02
N ASN A 92 -5.80 -5.15 -7.64
CA ASN A 92 -4.86 -6.25 -7.85
C ASN A 92 -5.24 -7.17 -9.01
N THR A 93 -6.11 -6.72 -9.92
CA THR A 93 -6.61 -7.54 -11.02
C THR A 93 -5.88 -7.16 -12.30
N LEU A 94 -5.27 -8.14 -12.95
CA LEU A 94 -4.73 -8.03 -14.29
C LEU A 94 -5.73 -8.67 -15.25
N THR A 95 -6.05 -7.99 -16.35
CA THR A 95 -6.99 -8.50 -17.35
C THR A 95 -6.24 -8.83 -18.63
N GLN A 96 -6.60 -9.94 -19.26
CA GLN A 96 -5.99 -10.35 -20.52
C GLN A 96 -6.28 -9.32 -21.62
N LEU A 97 -5.30 -9.08 -22.47
CA LEU A 97 -5.41 -8.11 -23.56
C LEU A 97 -6.18 -8.63 -24.79
N ASP A 98 -6.60 -9.90 -24.77
CA ASP A 98 -7.42 -10.51 -25.82
C ASP A 98 -8.93 -10.41 -25.50
N THR A 99 -9.76 -11.18 -26.21
CA THR A 99 -11.22 -11.19 -26.04
C THR A 99 -11.73 -12.21 -25.02
N SER A 100 -10.85 -12.95 -24.33
CA SER A 100 -11.28 -13.99 -23.40
C SER A 100 -11.97 -13.43 -22.15
N GLY A 101 -11.57 -12.23 -21.72
CA GLY A 101 -11.94 -11.68 -20.42
C GLY A 101 -11.19 -12.31 -19.24
N SER A 102 -10.23 -13.23 -19.48
CA SER A 102 -9.44 -13.88 -18.43
C SER A 102 -8.78 -12.86 -17.51
N THR A 103 -8.72 -13.18 -16.21
CA THR A 103 -8.08 -12.34 -15.20
C THR A 103 -7.07 -13.10 -14.36
N LEU A 104 -6.09 -12.39 -13.82
CA LEU A 104 -5.19 -12.85 -12.78
C LEU A 104 -5.28 -11.89 -11.59
N ASN A 105 -5.26 -12.41 -10.38
CA ASN A 105 -5.18 -11.61 -9.17
C ASN A 105 -3.79 -11.71 -8.55
N VAL A 106 -3.23 -10.56 -8.23
CA VAL A 106 -1.91 -10.43 -7.60
C VAL A 106 -2.09 -10.38 -6.08
N GLY A 107 -1.43 -11.29 -5.35
CA GLY A 107 -1.26 -11.21 -3.91
C GLY A 107 -0.08 -10.31 -3.56
N VAL A 108 -0.22 -9.58 -2.46
CA VAL A 108 0.82 -8.70 -1.91
C VAL A 108 1.18 -9.19 -0.52
N ASP A 109 2.46 -9.38 -0.25
CA ASP A 109 3.00 -9.87 1.01
C ASP A 109 4.02 -8.88 1.58
N TYR A 110 3.86 -8.57 2.86
CA TYR A 110 4.79 -7.78 3.65
C TYR A 110 5.41 -8.64 4.75
N ASN A 111 6.68 -9.04 4.56
CA ASN A 111 7.43 -9.84 5.52
C ASN A 111 6.71 -11.14 5.97
N GLY A 112 6.02 -11.82 5.05
CA GLY A 112 5.28 -13.05 5.33
C GLY A 112 3.83 -12.84 5.78
N VAL A 113 3.36 -11.60 5.83
CA VAL A 113 1.96 -11.24 6.14
C VAL A 113 1.28 -10.72 4.89
N ALA A 114 0.13 -11.31 4.54
CA ALA A 114 -0.65 -10.88 3.39
C ALA A 114 -1.24 -9.48 3.62
N VAL A 115 -1.08 -8.61 2.61
CA VAL A 115 -1.75 -7.31 2.53
C VAL A 115 -3.04 -7.49 1.74
N GLU A 116 -4.17 -7.40 2.44
CA GLU A 116 -5.49 -7.73 1.89
C GLU A 116 -6.35 -6.48 1.66
N LYS A 117 -7.50 -6.66 0.99
CA LYS A 117 -8.47 -5.57 0.78
C LYS A 117 -9.34 -5.31 2.02
N ALA A 118 -9.60 -6.36 2.79
CA ALA A 118 -10.58 -6.34 3.87
C ALA A 118 -10.04 -5.76 5.18
N ALA A 119 -8.74 -5.82 5.42
CA ALA A 119 -8.12 -5.39 6.67
C ALA A 119 -6.80 -4.64 6.44
N ASP A 120 -6.45 -3.79 7.41
CA ASP A 120 -5.18 -3.08 7.43
C ASP A 120 -4.08 -3.98 7.98
N THR A 121 -2.97 -4.07 7.25
CA THR A 121 -1.76 -4.77 7.68
C THR A 121 -0.85 -3.79 8.40
N VAL A 122 -0.55 -4.07 9.67
CA VAL A 122 0.33 -3.22 10.49
C VAL A 122 1.78 -3.35 10.02
N MET A 123 2.42 -2.23 9.74
CA MET A 123 3.83 -2.15 9.35
C MET A 123 4.67 -1.52 10.45
N ILE A 124 4.17 -0.43 11.05
CA ILE A 124 4.72 0.20 12.26
C ILE A 124 3.58 0.40 13.24
N ASP A 125 3.83 0.12 14.51
CA ASP A 125 2.97 0.44 15.64
C ASP A 125 3.88 0.60 16.86
N THR A 126 4.38 1.82 17.06
CA THR A 126 5.37 2.14 18.11
C THR A 126 4.82 1.93 19.51
N ALA A 127 3.51 2.17 19.73
CA ALA A 127 2.84 1.91 21.00
C ALA A 127 2.84 0.41 21.36
N ASN A 128 2.81 -0.46 20.36
CA ASN A 128 2.84 -1.92 20.52
C ASN A 128 4.22 -2.54 20.19
N GLY A 129 5.28 -1.72 20.07
CA GLY A 129 6.65 -2.19 19.85
C GLY A 129 6.96 -2.72 18.45
N VAL A 130 6.09 -2.49 17.46
CA VAL A 130 6.34 -2.86 16.06
C VAL A 130 7.08 -1.71 15.37
N LEU A 131 8.37 -1.89 15.09
CA LEU A 131 9.25 -0.80 14.63
C LEU A 131 9.47 -0.74 13.11
N GLY A 132 8.89 -1.67 12.34
CA GLY A 132 8.91 -1.61 10.87
C GLY A 132 10.19 -2.07 10.17
N GLY A 133 11.17 -2.66 10.87
CA GLY A 133 12.35 -3.25 10.24
C GLY A 133 13.13 -2.26 9.37
N ASN A 134 13.11 -2.44 8.04
CA ASN A 134 13.73 -1.51 7.10
C ASN A 134 13.10 -0.10 7.15
N LEU A 135 11.84 0.01 7.60
CA LEU A 135 11.13 1.27 7.83
C LEU A 135 11.42 1.91 9.20
N SER A 136 12.32 1.35 10.02
CA SER A 136 12.57 1.82 11.38
C SER A 136 13.06 3.27 11.49
N ALA A 137 13.63 3.84 10.43
CA ALA A 137 13.95 5.26 10.40
C ALA A 137 12.70 6.15 10.59
N LEU A 138 11.52 5.70 10.14
CA LEU A 138 10.24 6.40 10.36
C LEU A 138 9.82 6.31 11.82
N SER A 139 9.93 5.13 12.44
CA SER A 139 9.66 4.91 13.87
C SER A 139 10.54 5.75 14.80
N ASN A 140 11.74 6.15 14.34
CA ASN A 140 12.63 7.03 15.09
C ASN A 140 12.43 8.52 14.76
N GLY A 141 11.89 8.82 13.57
CA GLY A 141 11.76 10.18 13.05
C GLY A 141 10.37 10.79 13.18
N TYR A 142 9.34 10.01 13.51
CA TYR A 142 7.94 10.46 13.50
C TYR A 142 7.65 11.66 14.41
N ASN A 143 8.47 11.90 15.44
CA ASN A 143 8.33 13.01 16.37
C ASN A 143 9.55 13.95 16.39
N GLN A 144 10.39 13.87 15.36
CA GLN A 144 11.53 14.76 15.19
C GLN A 144 11.14 15.91 14.26
N ALA A 145 11.83 17.04 14.37
CA ALA A 145 11.63 18.13 13.41
C ALA A 145 12.12 17.73 12.01
N GLY A 146 11.29 17.95 10.99
CA GLY A 146 11.62 17.69 9.59
C GLY A 146 11.17 16.32 9.09
N ARG A 147 11.74 15.90 7.94
CA ARG A 147 11.34 14.67 7.25
C ARG A 147 12.19 13.47 7.61
N ALA A 148 11.53 12.33 7.82
CA ALA A 148 12.14 11.02 7.87
C ALA A 148 11.78 10.23 6.60
N THR A 149 12.74 9.48 6.07
CA THR A 149 12.54 8.63 4.89
C THR A 149 13.07 7.22 5.13
N ALA A 150 12.44 6.24 4.51
CA ALA A 150 12.88 4.85 4.53
C ALA A 150 12.38 4.10 3.29
N GLN A 151 13.08 3.03 2.91
CA GLN A 151 12.65 2.15 1.83
C GLN A 151 12.36 0.75 2.36
N ASP A 152 11.38 0.08 1.76
CA ASP A 152 11.15 -1.34 1.96
C ASP A 152 10.55 -1.95 0.68
N GLY A 153 10.00 -3.16 0.74
CA GLY A 153 9.31 -3.73 -0.40
C GLY A 153 8.29 -4.80 -0.05
N PHE A 154 7.38 -5.05 -0.98
CA PHE A 154 6.46 -6.18 -0.94
C PHE A 154 6.93 -7.29 -1.87
N ASN A 155 6.55 -8.52 -1.52
CA ASN A 155 6.59 -9.64 -2.47
C ASN A 155 5.21 -9.73 -3.15
N PHE A 156 5.24 -9.80 -4.48
CA PHE A 156 4.06 -9.91 -5.31
C PHE A 156 4.04 -11.29 -5.99
N SER A 157 2.88 -11.95 -6.00
CA SER A 157 2.71 -13.26 -6.63
C SER A 157 1.32 -13.38 -7.26
N ILE A 158 1.14 -14.27 -8.23
CA ILE A 158 -0.19 -14.58 -8.77
C ILE A 158 -0.87 -15.60 -7.84
N ILE A 159 -1.96 -15.19 -7.18
CA ILE A 159 -2.64 -16.00 -6.15
C ILE A 159 -3.93 -16.65 -6.65
N SER A 160 -4.55 -16.10 -7.69
CA SER A 160 -5.69 -16.72 -8.36
C SER A 160 -5.83 -16.21 -9.79
N GLY A 161 -6.70 -16.85 -10.57
CA GLY A 161 -7.05 -16.39 -11.90
C GLY A 161 -8.40 -16.94 -12.36
N THR A 162 -8.91 -16.40 -13.46
CA THR A 162 -10.11 -16.85 -14.14
C THR A 162 -9.83 -17.04 -15.62
N ALA A 163 -10.49 -18.00 -16.27
CA ALA A 163 -10.32 -18.20 -17.71
C ALA A 163 -11.13 -17.19 -18.56
N ASP A 164 -12.16 -16.58 -17.97
CA ASP A 164 -13.17 -15.78 -18.68
C ASP A 164 -13.64 -14.55 -17.90
N GLY A 165 -12.96 -14.21 -16.81
CA GLY A 165 -13.32 -13.10 -15.92
C GLY A 165 -14.22 -13.50 -14.75
N THR A 166 -14.79 -14.72 -14.77
CA THR A 166 -15.77 -15.15 -13.77
C THR A 166 -15.40 -16.48 -13.13
N ASN A 167 -15.05 -17.49 -13.93
CA ASN A 167 -14.80 -18.85 -13.46
C ASN A 167 -13.36 -18.99 -12.98
N ALA A 168 -13.20 -19.13 -11.66
CA ALA A 168 -11.90 -19.35 -11.04
C ALA A 168 -11.23 -20.64 -11.56
N VAL A 169 -9.92 -20.57 -11.80
CA VAL A 169 -9.12 -21.74 -12.16
C VAL A 169 -8.27 -22.19 -10.98
N ASN A 170 -8.15 -23.52 -10.82
CA ASN A 170 -7.26 -24.14 -9.82
C ASN A 170 -5.94 -24.63 -10.45
N ASP A 171 -5.81 -24.56 -11.77
CA ASP A 171 -4.61 -24.94 -12.53
C ASP A 171 -4.34 -23.86 -13.59
N TYR A 172 -3.27 -23.08 -13.44
CA TYR A 172 -2.93 -22.01 -14.37
C TYR A 172 -2.56 -22.51 -15.76
N SER A 173 -2.25 -23.80 -15.93
CA SER A 173 -1.98 -24.36 -17.26
C SER A 173 -3.20 -24.32 -18.18
N THR A 174 -4.41 -24.27 -17.62
CA THR A 174 -5.67 -24.17 -18.39
C THR A 174 -6.00 -22.76 -18.85
N LEU A 175 -5.25 -21.75 -18.39
CA LEU A 175 -5.43 -20.39 -18.88
C LEU A 175 -4.99 -20.27 -20.35
N PRO A 176 -5.64 -19.42 -21.14
CA PRO A 176 -5.22 -19.13 -22.51
C PRO A 176 -3.77 -18.63 -22.55
N GLU A 177 -3.08 -18.83 -23.67
CA GLU A 177 -1.79 -18.15 -23.89
C GLU A 177 -2.04 -16.65 -24.06
N GLY A 178 -1.13 -15.79 -23.59
CA GLY A 178 -1.28 -14.35 -23.76
C GLY A 178 -0.63 -13.50 -22.68
N ILE A 179 -1.07 -12.24 -22.66
CA ILE A 179 -0.57 -11.20 -21.75
C ILE A 179 -1.76 -10.64 -20.97
N TRP A 180 -1.62 -10.57 -19.65
CA TRP A 180 -2.50 -9.83 -18.76
C TRP A 180 -1.80 -8.56 -18.31
N SER A 181 -2.55 -7.47 -18.18
CA SER A 181 -2.04 -6.19 -17.71
C SER A 181 -3.03 -5.55 -16.74
N GLY A 182 -2.51 -4.78 -15.81
CA GLY A 182 -3.31 -4.00 -14.86
C GLY A 182 -2.44 -3.34 -13.82
N ASP A 183 -3.08 -2.60 -12.93
CA ASP A 183 -2.41 -1.91 -11.83
C ASP A 183 -2.65 -2.64 -10.51
N VAL A 184 -1.57 -2.80 -9.75
CA VAL A 184 -1.61 -3.24 -8.35
C VAL A 184 -1.40 -2.02 -7.48
N SER A 185 -2.38 -1.67 -6.64
CA SER A 185 -2.31 -0.47 -5.80
C SER A 185 -2.48 -0.81 -4.33
N VAL A 186 -1.60 -0.27 -3.50
CA VAL A 186 -1.60 -0.43 -2.04
C VAL A 186 -1.72 0.95 -1.41
N GLN A 187 -2.73 1.11 -0.58
CA GLN A 187 -2.91 2.28 0.27
C GLN A 187 -2.05 2.14 1.52
N PHE A 188 -1.50 3.26 1.97
CA PHE A 188 -0.78 3.42 3.22
C PHE A 188 -1.50 4.48 4.06
N ASP A 189 -1.71 4.17 5.34
CA ASP A 189 -2.32 5.08 6.30
C ASP A 189 -1.37 5.28 7.47
N ALA A 190 -1.02 6.54 7.73
CA ALA A 190 -0.14 6.96 8.80
C ALA A 190 -0.94 7.70 9.87
N THR A 191 -0.69 7.41 11.15
CA THR A 191 -1.36 8.03 12.29
C THR A 191 -0.33 8.43 13.33
N TRP A 192 -0.38 9.68 13.77
CA TRP A 192 0.37 10.22 14.90
C TRP A 192 -0.59 10.48 16.06
N THR A 193 -0.23 9.99 17.24
CA THR A 193 -1.01 10.15 18.47
C THR A 193 -0.18 10.95 19.47
N SER A 194 -0.81 11.92 20.14
CA SER A 194 -0.20 12.81 21.14
C SER A 194 -0.52 12.38 22.57
#